data_AF-A0A9P0PX44-F1
#
_entry.id   AF-A0A9P0PX44-F1
#
_cell.length_a   1.000
_cell.length_b   1.000
_cell.length_c   1.000
_cell.angle_alpha   90.00
_cell.angle_beta   90.00
_cell.angle_gamma   90.00
#
_symmetry.space_group_name_H-M   'P 1'
#
loop_
_entity.id
_entity.type
_entity.pdbx_description
1 polymer ?
#
loop_
_entity_poly.entity_id
_entity_poly.type
_entity_poly.pdbx_seq_one_letter_code
_entity_poly.pdbx_strand_id
1 'polypeptide(L)'
;MQYQTFLAQVSCIKKNLLYLSRTLTSTEDDDSRASASISYRERRREAHTQAEQKRRDAIKKGYDTLQELVPTCQQTDISGYKLSKATVLQRSIEYIQYLQLQKKKQVDERNALRKEVVALGIMQRNYEQIVKAQQTQPGQADTRVSDEVKFSVFQVIMDTLFETFGSISSSNFSELSAGVFSWLEECCKPQTLKDTVFQVLHRHSTQMRR
;
A
#
# COMPACT_ATOMS: atom_id res chain seq x y z
N MET A 1 -38.02 26.48 28.52
CA MET A 1 -37.78 26.51 27.04
C MET A 1 -38.53 25.43 26.26
N GLN A 2 -38.61 24.18 26.72
CA GLN A 2 -39.23 23.11 25.91
C GLN A 2 -40.76 23.24 25.70
N TYR A 3 -41.49 23.83 26.65
CA TYR A 3 -42.95 24.00 26.55
C TYR A 3 -43.37 25.00 25.45
N GLN A 4 -42.66 26.12 25.32
CA GLN A 4 -42.90 27.10 24.25
C GLN A 4 -42.68 26.48 22.85
N THR A 5 -41.65 25.65 22.68
CA THR A 5 -41.36 24.97 21.41
C THR A 5 -42.45 23.98 21.03
N PHE A 6 -42.97 23.23 22.00
CA PHE A 6 -44.09 22.30 21.78
C PHE A 6 -45.37 23.04 21.38
N LEU A 7 -45.70 24.14 22.06
CA LEU A 7 -46.86 24.97 21.70
C LEU A 7 -46.72 25.60 20.31
N ALA A 8 -45.52 26.00 19.91
CA ALA A 8 -45.25 26.52 18.57
C ALA A 8 -45.44 25.46 17.49
N GLN A 9 -44.99 24.22 17.72
CA GLN A 9 -45.20 23.09 16.81
C GLN A 9 -46.69 22.73 16.70
N VAL A 10 -47.41 22.65 17.82
CA VAL A 10 -48.85 22.36 17.81
C VAL A 10 -49.63 23.47 17.09
N SER A 11 -49.27 24.74 17.30
CA SER A 11 -49.88 25.88 16.59
C SER A 11 -49.62 25.82 15.08
N CYS A 12 -48.39 25.44 14.67
CA CYS A 12 -48.02 25.29 13.27
C CYS A 12 -48.81 24.17 12.59
N ILE A 13 -48.94 23.01 13.25
CA ILE A 13 -49.72 21.87 12.75
C ILE A 13 -51.21 22.25 12.63
N LYS A 14 -51.76 22.94 13.62
CA LYS A 14 -53.17 23.39 13.62
C LYS A 14 -53.45 24.40 12.50
N LYS A 15 -52.52 25.33 12.24
CA LYS A 15 -52.60 26.27 11.11
C LYS A 15 -52.53 25.55 9.75
N ASN A 16 -51.67 24.54 9.63
CA ASN A 16 -51.53 23.76 8.40
C ASN A 16 -52.78 22.90 8.13
N LEU A 17 -53.36 22.30 9.18
CA LEU A 17 -54.62 21.56 9.08
C LEU A 17 -55.80 22.47 8.69
N LEU A 18 -55.90 23.66 9.29
CA LEU A 18 -56.93 24.65 8.94
C LEU A 18 -56.79 25.16 7.51
N TYR A 19 -55.56 25.34 7.03
CA TYR A 19 -55.29 25.72 5.64
C TYR A 19 -55.72 24.61 4.67
N LEU A 20 -55.38 23.35 4.97
CA LEU A 20 -55.76 22.20 4.15
C LEU A 20 -57.28 22.01 4.13
N SER A 21 -57.94 22.18 5.29
CA SER A 21 -59.41 22.10 5.40
C SER A 21 -60.11 23.21 4.62
N ARG A 22 -59.60 24.44 4.66
CA ARG A 22 -60.14 25.58 3.87
C ARG A 22 -59.94 25.40 2.37
N THR A 23 -58.91 24.66 1.96
CA THR A 23 -58.67 24.34 0.55
C THR A 23 -59.60 23.23 0.05
N LEU A 24 -60.15 22.40 0.94
CA LEU A 24 -61.07 21.31 0.61
C LEU A 24 -62.55 21.74 0.55
N THR A 25 -62.93 22.86 1.19
CA THR A 25 -64.34 23.30 1.28
C THR A 25 -64.71 24.48 0.39
N SER A 26 -63.79 25.03 -0.41
CA SER A 26 -64.10 26.15 -1.31
C SER A 26 -64.36 25.65 -2.73
N THR A 27 -65.56 25.11 -2.96
CA THR A 27 -66.09 24.82 -4.29
C THR A 27 -67.56 25.23 -4.35
N GLU A 28 -67.81 26.51 -4.66
CA GLU A 28 -69.08 26.97 -5.23
C GLU A 28 -68.77 27.95 -6.39
N ASP A 29 -69.19 27.51 -7.58
CA ASP A 29 -69.53 28.21 -8.84
C ASP A 29 -68.56 29.21 -9.52
N ASP A 30 -67.83 28.73 -10.55
CA ASP A 30 -67.46 29.46 -11.79
C ASP A 30 -66.79 28.51 -12.80
N ASP A 31 -67.42 28.21 -13.94
CA ASP A 31 -66.99 27.20 -14.94
C ASP A 31 -65.61 27.54 -15.58
N SER A 32 -65.22 28.81 -15.56
CA SER A 32 -63.89 29.27 -16.03
C SER A 32 -62.77 28.94 -15.04
N ARG A 33 -63.07 28.86 -13.73
CA ARG A 33 -62.13 28.43 -12.69
C ARG A 33 -61.95 26.92 -12.63
N ALA A 34 -62.95 26.14 -13.05
CA ALA A 34 -62.83 24.69 -13.14
C ALA A 34 -61.70 24.29 -14.10
N SER A 35 -61.65 24.89 -15.29
CA SER A 35 -60.56 24.71 -16.28
C SER A 35 -59.17 25.10 -15.72
N ALA A 36 -59.06 26.26 -15.07
CA ALA A 36 -57.81 26.71 -14.46
C ALA A 36 -57.36 25.83 -13.28
N SER A 37 -58.30 25.31 -12.48
CA SER A 37 -58.03 24.38 -11.38
C SER A 37 -57.64 22.98 -11.87
N ILE A 38 -58.21 22.51 -12.98
CA ILE A 38 -57.83 21.27 -13.68
C ILE A 38 -56.41 21.42 -14.24
N SER A 39 -56.10 22.52 -14.92
CA SER A 39 -54.75 22.83 -15.42
C SER A 39 -53.70 22.93 -14.30
N TYR A 40 -54.06 23.51 -13.15
CA TYR A 40 -53.18 23.55 -11.98
C TYR A 40 -52.95 22.15 -11.37
N ARG A 41 -54.01 21.33 -11.27
CA ARG A 41 -53.92 19.95 -10.80
C ARG A 41 -53.08 19.08 -11.74
N GLU A 42 -53.19 19.31 -13.05
CA GLU A 42 -52.40 18.66 -14.09
C GLU A 42 -50.92 19.05 -14.01
N ARG A 43 -50.61 20.35 -13.95
CA ARG A 43 -49.24 20.85 -13.75
C ARG A 43 -48.59 20.27 -12.48
N ARG A 44 -49.35 20.13 -11.39
CA ARG A 44 -48.87 19.51 -10.15
C ARG A 44 -48.59 18.01 -10.33
N ARG A 45 -49.41 17.28 -11.10
CA ARG A 45 -49.15 15.87 -11.44
C ARG A 45 -47.90 15.73 -12.28
N GLU A 46 -47.73 16.57 -13.30
CA GLU A 46 -46.54 16.57 -14.16
C GLU A 46 -45.26 16.83 -13.37
N ALA A 47 -45.26 17.86 -12.51
CA ALA A 47 -44.11 18.16 -11.66
C ALA A 47 -43.79 16.99 -10.70
N HIS A 48 -44.81 16.33 -10.16
CA HIS A 48 -44.64 15.14 -9.32
C HIS A 48 -44.03 13.97 -10.11
N THR A 49 -44.53 13.70 -11.32
CA THR A 49 -44.01 12.65 -12.21
C THR A 49 -42.57 12.95 -12.62
N GLN A 50 -42.22 14.20 -12.95
CA GLN A 50 -40.86 14.59 -13.29
C GLN A 50 -39.89 14.42 -12.11
N ALA A 51 -40.31 14.81 -10.90
CA ALA A 51 -39.52 14.62 -9.70
C ALA A 51 -39.28 13.13 -9.40
N GLU A 52 -40.32 12.30 -9.57
CA GLU A 52 -40.25 10.85 -9.41
C GLU A 52 -39.30 10.22 -10.44
N GLN A 53 -39.38 10.63 -11.71
CA GLN A 53 -38.50 10.15 -12.77
C GLN A 53 -37.04 10.50 -12.47
N LYS A 54 -36.77 11.76 -12.10
CA LYS A 54 -35.42 12.19 -11.70
C LYS A 54 -34.88 11.36 -10.53
N ARG A 55 -35.71 11.02 -9.54
CA ARG A 55 -35.31 10.12 -8.45
C ARG A 55 -34.96 8.72 -8.97
N ARG A 56 -35.77 8.15 -9.86
CA ARG A 56 -35.53 6.83 -10.46
C ARG A 56 -34.25 6.80 -11.29
N ASP A 57 -33.98 7.84 -12.05
CA ASP A 57 -32.78 7.97 -12.86
C ASP A 57 -31.52 8.08 -11.99
N ALA A 58 -31.59 8.83 -10.89
CA ALA A 58 -30.50 8.90 -9.91
C ALA A 58 -30.22 7.54 -9.27
N ILE A 59 -31.26 6.78 -8.90
CA ILE A 59 -31.10 5.41 -8.36
C ILE A 59 -30.50 4.49 -9.41
N LYS A 60 -30.98 4.54 -10.66
CA LYS A 60 -30.45 3.74 -11.75
C LYS A 60 -28.97 4.00 -11.97
N LYS A 61 -28.57 5.28 -12.04
CA LYS A 61 -27.16 5.68 -12.12
C LYS A 61 -26.34 5.14 -10.96
N GLY A 62 -26.88 5.13 -9.73
CA GLY A 62 -26.22 4.54 -8.58
C GLY A 62 -25.96 3.03 -8.73
N TYR A 63 -26.92 2.29 -9.32
CA TYR A 63 -26.71 0.87 -9.63
C TYR A 63 -25.64 0.65 -10.70
N ASP A 64 -25.64 1.47 -11.75
CA ASP A 64 -24.64 1.37 -12.83
C ASP A 64 -23.23 1.59 -12.25
N THR A 65 -23.04 2.60 -11.39
CA THR A 65 -21.79 2.83 -10.67
C THR A 65 -21.39 1.70 -9.72
N LEU A 66 -22.36 1.09 -9.00
CA LEU A 66 -22.06 -0.08 -8.16
C LEU A 66 -21.57 -1.27 -8.98
N GLN A 67 -22.14 -1.50 -10.15
CA GLN A 67 -21.69 -2.56 -11.05
C GLN A 67 -20.27 -2.31 -11.55
N GLU A 68 -19.92 -1.06 -11.83
CA GLU A 68 -18.56 -0.66 -12.22
C GLU A 68 -17.56 -0.77 -11.06
N LEU A 69 -17.94 -0.49 -9.81
CA LEU A 69 -16.99 -0.50 -8.68
C LEU A 69 -16.78 -1.89 -8.06
N VAL A 70 -17.76 -2.79 -8.20
CA VAL A 70 -17.74 -4.10 -7.56
C VAL A 70 -17.25 -5.15 -8.57
N PRO A 71 -16.04 -5.72 -8.41
CA PRO A 71 -15.43 -6.60 -9.41
C PRO A 71 -16.28 -7.84 -9.75
N THR A 72 -17.02 -8.37 -8.77
CA THR A 72 -17.90 -9.54 -8.94
C THR A 72 -19.19 -9.21 -9.69
N CYS A 73 -19.53 -7.94 -9.85
CA CYS A 73 -20.63 -7.50 -10.71
C CYS A 73 -20.19 -7.31 -12.17
N GLN A 74 -18.93 -6.96 -12.41
CA GLN A 74 -18.38 -6.78 -13.77
C GLN A 74 -18.20 -8.08 -14.55
N GLN A 75 -17.87 -9.19 -13.85
CA GLN A 75 -17.59 -10.49 -14.51
C GLN A 75 -18.78 -11.05 -15.30
N THR A 76 -19.99 -10.65 -14.94
CA THR A 76 -21.24 -11.11 -15.59
C THR A 76 -21.66 -10.30 -16.80
N ASP A 77 -21.06 -9.15 -17.07
CA ASP A 77 -21.32 -8.39 -18.30
C ASP A 77 -20.82 -9.14 -19.54
N ILE A 78 -19.92 -10.12 -19.37
CA ILE A 78 -19.39 -11.00 -20.42
C ILE A 78 -20.46 -12.00 -20.92
N SER A 79 -21.44 -12.37 -20.09
CA SER A 79 -22.48 -13.35 -20.44
C SER A 79 -23.77 -12.71 -20.98
N GLY A 80 -23.82 -11.38 -21.09
CA GLY A 80 -25.00 -10.64 -21.56
C GLY A 80 -26.20 -10.67 -20.62
N TYR A 81 -26.06 -11.26 -19.41
CA TYR A 81 -27.13 -11.38 -18.44
C TYR A 81 -27.10 -10.23 -17.42
N LYS A 82 -28.15 -9.39 -17.42
CA LYS A 82 -28.25 -8.28 -16.45
C LYS A 82 -28.49 -8.79 -15.04
N LEU A 83 -27.58 -8.45 -14.12
CA LEU A 83 -27.71 -8.77 -12.70
C LEU A 83 -28.99 -8.17 -12.08
N SER A 84 -29.61 -8.94 -11.19
CA SER A 84 -30.73 -8.43 -10.41
C SER A 84 -30.28 -7.33 -9.44
N LYS A 85 -31.15 -6.34 -9.18
CA LYS A 85 -30.88 -5.27 -8.20
C LYS A 85 -30.51 -5.81 -6.81
N ALA A 86 -31.16 -6.88 -6.38
CA ALA A 86 -30.86 -7.53 -5.10
C ALA A 86 -29.45 -8.13 -5.10
N THR A 87 -29.05 -8.79 -6.19
CA THR A 87 -27.71 -9.37 -6.34
C THR A 87 -26.63 -8.28 -6.32
N VAL A 88 -26.81 -7.17 -7.03
CA VAL A 88 -25.85 -6.06 -7.03
C VAL A 88 -25.63 -5.54 -5.61
N LEU A 89 -26.71 -5.32 -4.85
CA LEU A 89 -26.61 -4.86 -3.46
C LEU A 89 -25.89 -5.88 -2.58
N GLN A 90 -26.23 -7.16 -2.70
CA GLN A 90 -25.60 -8.23 -1.91
C GLN A 90 -24.08 -8.32 -2.18
N ARG A 91 -23.69 -8.34 -3.46
CA ARG A 91 -22.27 -8.33 -3.88
C ARG A 91 -21.54 -7.08 -3.38
N SER A 92 -22.22 -5.93 -3.38
CA SER A 92 -21.64 -4.68 -2.86
C SER A 92 -21.37 -4.76 -1.36
N ILE A 93 -22.28 -5.35 -0.58
CA ILE A 93 -22.10 -5.55 0.87
C ILE A 93 -20.90 -6.46 1.14
N GLU A 94 -20.83 -7.60 0.45
CA GLU A 94 -19.70 -8.53 0.54
C GLU A 94 -18.37 -7.84 0.21
N TYR A 95 -18.36 -7.02 -0.84
CA TYR A 95 -17.15 -6.30 -1.26
C TYR A 95 -16.74 -5.23 -0.25
N ILE A 96 -17.67 -4.50 0.35
CA ILE A 96 -17.37 -3.55 1.44
C ILE A 96 -16.76 -4.27 2.63
N GLN A 97 -17.33 -5.40 3.04
CA GLN A 97 -16.79 -6.21 4.16
C GLN A 97 -15.38 -6.71 3.83
N TYR A 98 -15.16 -7.18 2.61
CA TYR A 98 -13.84 -7.57 2.12
C TYR A 98 -12.84 -6.39 2.19
N LEU A 99 -13.21 -5.21 1.69
CA LEU A 99 -12.35 -4.03 1.72
C LEU A 99 -12.04 -3.59 3.16
N GLN A 100 -13.01 -3.68 4.08
CA GLN A 100 -12.77 -3.39 5.50
C GLN A 100 -11.77 -4.36 6.12
N LEU A 101 -11.87 -5.65 5.80
CA LEU A 101 -10.93 -6.67 6.25
C LEU A 101 -9.52 -6.43 5.69
N GLN A 102 -9.41 -6.14 4.38
CA GLN A 102 -8.12 -5.83 3.75
C GLN A 102 -7.50 -4.55 4.34
N LYS A 103 -8.29 -3.51 4.55
CA LYS A 103 -7.84 -2.28 5.20
C LYS A 103 -7.31 -2.55 6.60
N LYS A 104 -8.00 -3.37 7.40
CA LYS A 104 -7.55 -3.77 8.74
C LYS A 104 -6.20 -4.49 8.66
N LYS A 105 -6.07 -5.49 7.77
CA LYS A 105 -4.83 -6.23 7.55
C LYS A 105 -3.66 -5.31 7.20
N GLN A 106 -3.85 -4.40 6.25
CA GLN A 106 -2.81 -3.44 5.84
C GLN A 106 -2.42 -2.47 6.98
N VAL A 107 -3.39 -2.03 7.78
CA VAL A 107 -3.11 -1.16 8.95
C VAL A 107 -2.30 -1.92 9.99
N ASP A 108 -2.64 -3.17 10.28
CA ASP A 108 -1.94 -4.00 11.26
C ASP A 108 -0.50 -4.30 10.80
N GLU A 109 -0.29 -4.64 9.52
CA GLU A 109 1.03 -4.85 8.92
C GLU A 109 1.88 -3.58 8.93
N ARG A 110 1.33 -2.44 8.52
CA ARG A 110 2.01 -1.13 8.59
C ARG A 110 2.43 -0.80 10.02
N ASN A 111 1.58 -1.10 11.01
CA ASN A 111 1.91 -0.85 12.41
C ASN A 111 3.02 -1.78 12.91
N ALA A 112 3.06 -3.04 12.47
CA ALA A 112 4.14 -3.97 12.76
C ALA A 112 5.48 -3.48 12.19
N LEU A 113 5.50 -3.12 10.90
CA LEU A 113 6.70 -2.59 10.24
C LEU A 113 7.22 -1.32 10.92
N ARG A 114 6.34 -0.41 11.34
CA ARG A 114 6.73 0.78 12.11
C ARG A 114 7.41 0.43 13.43
N LYS A 115 6.93 -0.59 14.14
CA LYS A 115 7.56 -1.05 15.39
C LYS A 115 8.93 -1.64 15.12
N GLU A 116 9.09 -2.41 14.05
CA GLU A 116 10.36 -3.02 13.64
C GLU A 116 11.41 -1.94 13.30
N VAL A 117 11.03 -0.92 12.52
CA VAL A 117 11.92 0.22 12.21
C VAL A 117 12.41 0.90 13.48
N VAL A 118 11.52 1.13 14.45
CA VAL A 118 11.89 1.73 15.74
C VAL A 118 12.84 0.82 16.53
N ALA A 119 12.56 -0.48 16.59
CA ALA A 119 13.39 -1.46 17.28
C ALA A 119 14.81 -1.53 16.67
N LEU A 120 14.90 -1.64 15.34
CA LEU A 120 16.17 -1.64 14.61
C LEU A 120 16.92 -0.33 14.83
N GLY A 121 16.24 0.82 14.82
CA GLY A 121 16.85 2.12 15.11
C GLY A 121 17.35 2.26 16.56
N ILE A 122 16.77 1.54 17.52
CA ILE A 122 17.31 1.44 18.89
C ILE A 122 18.56 0.55 18.89
N MET A 123 18.51 -0.62 18.25
CA MET A 123 19.64 -1.54 18.17
C MET A 123 20.86 -0.90 17.50
N GLN A 124 20.66 -0.21 16.37
CA GLN A 124 21.71 0.51 15.67
C GLN A 124 22.41 1.52 16.60
N ARG A 125 21.64 2.36 17.29
CA ARG A 125 22.19 3.35 18.23
C ARG A 125 22.98 2.70 19.36
N ASN A 126 22.52 1.56 19.89
CA ASN A 126 23.26 0.80 20.90
C ASN A 126 24.61 0.29 20.35
N TYR A 127 24.63 -0.28 19.14
CA TYR A 127 25.87 -0.74 18.51
C TYR A 127 26.83 0.42 18.23
N GLU A 128 26.34 1.55 17.73
CA GLU A 128 27.15 2.75 17.49
C GLU A 128 27.81 3.26 18.79
N GLN A 129 27.10 3.20 19.93
CA GLN A 129 27.65 3.56 21.23
C GLN A 129 28.75 2.59 21.67
N ILE A 130 28.55 1.27 21.50
CA ILE A 130 29.56 0.26 21.83
C ILE A 130 30.82 0.46 20.97
N VAL A 131 30.66 0.67 19.67
CA VAL A 131 31.77 0.90 18.74
C VAL A 131 32.56 2.15 19.12
N LYS A 132 31.87 3.26 19.43
CA LYS A 132 32.51 4.50 19.89
C LYS A 132 33.26 4.28 21.22
N ALA A 133 32.65 3.62 22.18
CA ALA A 133 33.29 3.31 23.47
C ALA A 133 34.56 2.47 23.30
N GLN A 134 34.54 1.48 22.41
CA GLN A 134 35.71 0.69 22.03
C GLN A 134 36.78 1.54 21.33
N GLN A 135 36.41 2.51 20.49
CA GLN A 135 37.36 3.45 19.86
C GLN A 135 38.03 4.39 20.86
N THR A 136 37.32 4.82 21.91
CA THR A 136 37.84 5.75 22.91
C THR A 136 38.62 5.11 24.06
N GLN A 137 38.75 3.77 24.15
CA GLN A 137 39.59 3.13 25.17
C GLN A 137 41.08 3.40 24.91
N PRO A 138 41.80 4.13 25.79
CA PRO A 138 43.23 4.32 25.67
C PRO A 138 43.93 3.00 25.99
N GLY A 139 44.61 2.41 25.00
CA GLY A 139 45.35 1.14 25.15
C GLY A 139 45.06 0.07 24.09
N GLN A 140 43.98 0.20 23.30
CA GLN A 140 43.70 -0.71 22.17
C GLN A 140 44.00 -0.12 20.78
N ALA A 141 44.36 1.17 20.69
CA ALA A 141 44.67 1.82 19.41
C ALA A 141 45.94 1.24 18.77
N ASP A 142 46.94 0.84 19.56
CA ASP A 142 48.23 0.34 19.06
C ASP A 142 48.15 -1.06 18.41
N THR A 143 47.04 -1.78 18.56
CA THR A 143 46.85 -3.12 17.97
C THR A 143 45.93 -3.12 16.75
N ARG A 144 45.35 -1.97 16.37
CA ARG A 144 44.34 -1.89 15.32
C ARG A 144 44.97 -1.56 13.99
N VAL A 145 45.16 -2.60 13.17
CA VAL A 145 45.44 -2.44 11.74
C VAL A 145 44.26 -1.71 11.10
N SER A 146 44.53 -0.57 10.44
CA SER A 146 43.52 0.23 9.72
C SER A 146 42.80 -0.62 8.66
N ASP A 147 41.51 -0.36 8.44
CA ASP A 147 40.75 -1.04 7.40
C ASP A 147 41.37 -0.84 6.02
N GLU A 148 42.00 0.32 5.77
CA GLU A 148 42.77 0.59 4.55
C GLU A 148 43.89 -0.45 4.33
N VAL A 149 44.61 -0.79 5.40
CA VAL A 149 45.69 -1.78 5.35
C VAL A 149 45.12 -3.19 5.16
N LYS A 150 43.96 -3.49 5.77
CA LYS A 150 43.28 -4.77 5.55
C LYS A 150 42.81 -4.93 4.11
N PHE A 151 42.22 -3.88 3.52
CA PHE A 151 41.78 -3.88 2.13
C PHE A 151 42.96 -4.01 1.17
N SER A 152 44.06 -3.28 1.41
CA SER A 152 45.29 -3.39 0.63
C SER A 152 45.87 -4.82 0.66
N VAL A 153 45.94 -5.44 1.85
CA VAL A 153 46.40 -6.83 1.98
C VAL A 153 45.47 -7.80 1.23
N PHE A 154 44.14 -7.64 1.39
CA PHE A 154 43.16 -8.48 0.69
C PHE A 154 43.27 -8.34 -0.82
N GLN A 155 43.38 -7.12 -1.33
CA GLN A 155 43.53 -6.85 -2.75
C GLN A 155 44.77 -7.55 -3.31
N VAL A 156 45.91 -7.43 -2.64
CA VAL A 156 47.15 -8.07 -3.08
C VAL A 156 47.04 -9.60 -3.08
N ILE A 157 46.34 -10.19 -2.11
CA ILE A 157 46.07 -11.65 -2.10
C ILE A 157 45.21 -12.05 -3.30
N MET A 158 44.13 -11.31 -3.57
CA MET A 158 43.23 -11.58 -4.69
C MET A 158 43.93 -11.44 -6.04
N ASP A 159 44.74 -10.39 -6.22
CA ASP A 159 45.52 -10.18 -7.44
C ASP A 159 46.51 -11.32 -7.67
N THR A 160 47.21 -11.76 -6.61
CA THR A 160 48.14 -12.90 -6.68
C THR A 160 47.43 -14.18 -7.10
N LEU A 161 46.25 -14.47 -6.52
CA LEU A 161 45.45 -15.64 -6.91
C LEU A 161 44.94 -15.52 -8.34
N PHE A 162 44.51 -14.34 -8.76
CA PHE A 162 44.01 -14.10 -10.11
C PHE A 162 45.11 -14.26 -11.18
N GLU A 163 46.32 -13.78 -10.93
CA GLU A 163 47.47 -14.00 -11.82
C GLU A 163 47.76 -15.49 -12.00
N THR A 164 47.74 -16.28 -10.93
CA THR A 164 47.95 -17.74 -11.03
C THR A 164 46.82 -18.43 -11.78
N PHE A 165 45.58 -17.96 -11.65
CA PHE A 165 44.43 -18.48 -12.40
C PHE A 165 44.57 -18.21 -13.91
N GLY A 166 45.21 -17.11 -14.30
CA GLY A 166 45.46 -16.77 -15.71
C GLY A 166 46.29 -17.80 -16.50
N SER A 167 46.93 -18.75 -15.81
CA SER A 167 47.65 -19.87 -16.43
C SER A 167 46.74 -20.98 -16.96
N ILE A 168 45.44 -20.96 -16.64
CA ILE A 168 44.48 -21.97 -17.06
C ILE A 168 44.00 -21.72 -18.49
N SER A 169 44.06 -22.77 -19.33
CA SER A 169 43.51 -22.74 -20.69
C SER A 169 41.99 -22.54 -20.68
N SER A 170 41.51 -21.57 -21.45
CA SER A 170 40.07 -21.29 -21.66
C SER A 170 39.55 -21.75 -23.03
N SER A 171 40.29 -22.64 -23.70
CA SER A 171 40.03 -23.09 -25.07
C SER A 171 38.69 -23.85 -25.22
N ASN A 172 38.31 -24.65 -24.23
CA ASN A 172 37.06 -25.41 -24.17
C ASN A 172 36.71 -25.78 -22.72
N PHE A 173 35.46 -26.18 -22.48
CA PHE A 173 34.96 -26.48 -21.13
C PHE A 173 35.69 -27.66 -20.46
N SER A 174 36.14 -28.65 -21.23
CA SER A 174 36.87 -29.80 -20.67
C SER A 174 38.24 -29.40 -20.15
N GLU A 175 38.99 -28.60 -20.91
CA GLU A 175 40.30 -28.07 -20.48
C GLU A 175 40.17 -27.06 -19.35
N LEU A 176 39.19 -26.16 -19.43
CA LEU A 176 38.91 -25.19 -18.37
C LEU A 176 38.55 -25.89 -17.06
N SER A 177 37.62 -26.85 -17.09
CA SER A 177 37.20 -27.56 -15.89
C SER A 177 38.36 -28.35 -15.27
N ALA A 178 39.11 -29.12 -16.05
CA ALA A 178 40.29 -29.82 -15.57
C ALA A 178 41.35 -28.87 -14.98
N GLY A 179 41.63 -27.76 -15.67
CA GLY A 179 42.60 -26.76 -15.22
C GLY A 179 42.17 -26.03 -13.94
N VAL A 180 40.88 -25.71 -13.78
CA VAL A 180 40.34 -25.13 -12.55
C VAL A 180 40.46 -26.08 -11.37
N PHE A 181 40.18 -27.38 -11.56
CA PHE A 181 40.38 -28.38 -10.51
C PHE A 181 41.85 -28.51 -10.11
N SER A 182 42.77 -28.59 -11.07
CA SER A 182 44.22 -28.64 -10.81
C SER A 182 44.70 -27.37 -10.08
N TRP A 183 44.26 -26.19 -10.52
CA TRP A 183 44.61 -24.92 -9.89
C TRP A 183 44.09 -24.80 -8.45
N LEU A 184 42.84 -25.21 -8.18
CA LEU A 184 42.29 -25.24 -6.82
C LEU A 184 43.12 -26.12 -5.89
N GLU A 185 43.52 -27.30 -6.37
CA GLU A 185 44.35 -28.25 -5.64
C GLU A 185 45.79 -27.76 -5.44
N GLU A 186 46.31 -26.89 -6.28
CA GLU A 186 47.69 -26.41 -6.16
C GLU A 186 47.78 -25.08 -5.38
N CYS A 187 46.92 -24.11 -5.73
CA CYS A 187 46.98 -22.73 -5.28
C CYS A 187 46.03 -22.40 -4.11
N CYS A 188 44.91 -23.11 -3.96
CA CYS A 188 43.88 -22.78 -2.97
C CYS A 188 43.83 -23.72 -1.74
N LYS A 189 44.85 -24.57 -1.56
CA LYS A 189 44.97 -25.38 -0.34
C LYS A 189 45.17 -24.50 0.90
N PRO A 190 44.64 -24.89 2.07
CA PRO A 190 44.77 -24.10 3.29
C PRO A 190 46.21 -23.71 3.65
N GLN A 191 47.18 -24.59 3.35
CA GLN A 191 48.60 -24.31 3.59
C GLN A 191 49.15 -23.28 2.58
N THR A 192 48.94 -23.50 1.29
CA THR A 192 49.38 -22.58 0.23
C THR A 192 48.78 -21.17 0.39
N LEU A 193 47.50 -21.09 0.79
CA LEU A 193 46.85 -19.81 1.09
C LEU A 193 47.46 -19.13 2.31
N LYS A 194 47.76 -19.87 3.39
CA LYS A 194 48.46 -19.30 4.56
C LYS A 194 49.83 -18.77 4.19
N ASP A 195 50.59 -19.52 3.39
CA ASP A 195 51.92 -19.11 2.94
C ASP A 195 51.85 -17.87 2.05
N THR A 196 50.86 -17.80 1.15
CA THR A 196 50.58 -16.62 0.31
C THR A 196 50.23 -15.40 1.16
N VAL A 197 49.31 -15.55 2.12
CA VAL A 197 48.93 -14.48 3.06
C VAL A 197 50.15 -14.01 3.87
N PHE A 198 50.97 -14.94 4.35
CA PHE A 198 52.17 -14.62 5.11
C PHE A 198 53.20 -13.84 4.28
N GLN A 199 53.43 -14.27 3.03
CA GLN A 199 54.32 -13.57 2.09
C GLN A 199 53.81 -12.17 1.77
N VAL A 200 52.50 -12.01 1.53
CA VAL A 200 51.87 -10.70 1.27
C VAL A 200 52.00 -9.80 2.50
N LEU A 201 51.69 -10.30 3.70
CA LEU A 201 51.85 -9.54 4.95
C LEU A 201 53.32 -9.14 5.18
N HIS A 202 54.27 -10.02 4.92
CA HIS A 202 55.69 -9.73 5.06
C HIS A 202 56.16 -8.64 4.08
N ARG A 203 55.76 -8.75 2.81
CA ARG A 203 56.03 -7.75 1.76
C ARG A 203 55.42 -6.39 2.09
N HIS A 204 54.18 -6.39 2.60
CA HIS A 204 53.51 -5.16 2.99
C HIS A 204 54.14 -4.52 4.24
N SER A 205 54.57 -5.34 5.20
CA SER A 205 55.28 -4.87 6.41
C SER A 205 56.67 -4.27 6.14
N THR A 206 57.29 -4.65 5.03
CA THR A 206 58.59 -4.13 4.57
C THR A 206 58.43 -2.88 3.70
N GLN A 207 57.35 -2.78 2.92
CA GLN A 207 56.99 -1.55 2.18
C GLN A 207 56.60 -0.40 3.10
N MET A 208 55.84 -0.67 4.17
CA MET A 208 55.43 0.35 5.15
C MET A 208 56.57 0.82 6.09
N ARG A 209 57.75 0.18 6.02
CA ARG A 209 58.93 0.50 6.84
C ARG A 209 59.98 1.33 6.09
N ARG A 210 59.78 1.61 4.80
CA ARG A 210 60.59 2.53 3.99
C ARG A 210 59.88 3.87 3.87
#